data_AF-A0AAJ1M913-F1
#
_entry.id   AF-A0AAJ1M913-F1
#
_cell.length_a   1.000
_cell.length_b   1.000
_cell.length_c   1.000
_cell.angle_alpha   90.00
_cell.angle_beta   90.00
_cell.angle_gamma   90.00
#
_symmetry.space_group_name_H-M   'P 1'
#
loop_
_entity.id
_entity.type
_entity.pdbx_description
1 polymer ?
#
loop_
_entity_poly.entity_id
_entity_poly.type
_entity_poly.pdbx_seq_one_letter_code
_entity_poly.pdbx_strand_id
1 'polypeptide(L)'
;MDPVNVELLIETVKKLKAAGTAIIFSSHNMKNVAEVSDQLLMLVNGNQRLYGPIDEIRSRFGKTKIYLEGVFDNLLIEELPGMIIIPAK
;
A
#
# COMPACT_ATOMS: atom_id res chain seq x y z
N MET A 1 -3.28 -15.71 7.03
CA MET A 1 -4.34 -16.33 6.21
C MET A 1 -3.66 -16.97 5.03
N ASP A 2 -3.98 -18.22 4.75
CA ASP A 2 -3.45 -18.91 3.57
C ASP A 2 -3.92 -18.20 2.29
N PRO A 3 -3.13 -18.20 1.21
CA PRO A 3 -3.42 -17.41 0.00
C PRO A 3 -4.81 -17.68 -0.57
N VAL A 4 -5.23 -18.95 -0.58
CA VAL A 4 -6.54 -19.39 -1.09
C VAL A 4 -7.69 -18.78 -0.29
N ASN A 5 -7.55 -18.69 1.02
CA ASN A 5 -8.62 -18.20 1.90
C ASN A 5 -8.77 -16.67 1.82
N VAL A 6 -7.70 -15.95 1.45
CA VAL A 6 -7.74 -14.50 1.19
C VAL A 6 -8.53 -14.21 -0.08
N GLU A 7 -8.31 -14.98 -1.14
CA GLU A 7 -8.96 -14.77 -2.43
C GLU A 7 -10.49 -14.97 -2.33
N LEU A 8 -10.92 -16.05 -1.68
CA LEU A 8 -12.34 -16.31 -1.41
C LEU A 8 -13.00 -15.20 -0.59
N LEU A 9 -12.29 -14.68 0.43
CA LEU A 9 -12.77 -13.57 1.23
C LEU A 9 -12.95 -12.31 0.37
N ILE A 10 -11.96 -11.98 -0.45
CA ILE A 10 -11.99 -10.81 -1.33
C ILE A 10 -13.16 -10.91 -2.32
N GLU A 11 -13.37 -12.07 -2.95
CA GLU A 11 -14.51 -12.28 -3.84
C GLU A 11 -15.86 -12.09 -3.13
N THR A 12 -15.98 -12.61 -1.92
CA THR A 12 -17.21 -12.49 -1.13
C THR A 12 -17.51 -11.04 -0.77
N VAL A 13 -16.49 -10.29 -0.35
CA VAL A 13 -16.60 -8.84 -0.07
C VAL A 13 -17.02 -8.07 -1.31
N LYS A 14 -16.43 -8.38 -2.48
CA LYS A 14 -16.80 -7.75 -3.76
C LYS A 14 -18.27 -8.03 -4.13
N LYS A 15 -18.76 -9.26 -3.95
CA LYS A 15 -20.17 -9.62 -4.19
C LYS A 15 -21.13 -8.87 -3.28
N LEU A 16 -20.84 -8.80 -1.98
CA LEU A 16 -21.67 -8.12 -0.99
C LEU A 16 -21.73 -6.60 -1.26
N LYS A 17 -20.60 -6.01 -1.62
CA LYS A 17 -20.51 -4.60 -2.05
C LYS A 17 -21.35 -4.36 -3.30
N ALA A 18 -21.28 -5.22 -4.31
CA ALA A 18 -22.09 -5.11 -5.52
C ALA A 18 -23.60 -5.21 -5.24
N ALA A 19 -23.99 -5.89 -4.16
CA ALA A 19 -25.37 -5.94 -3.68
C ALA A 19 -25.80 -4.71 -2.86
N GLY A 20 -24.93 -3.68 -2.71
CA GLY A 20 -25.22 -2.46 -1.96
C GLY A 20 -24.99 -2.57 -0.45
N THR A 21 -24.35 -3.65 0.02
CA THR A 21 -24.03 -3.82 1.45
C THR A 21 -22.87 -2.90 1.86
N ALA A 22 -23.05 -2.15 2.94
CA ALA A 22 -21.94 -1.43 3.57
C ALA A 22 -21.06 -2.40 4.37
N ILE A 23 -19.75 -2.39 4.12
CA ILE A 23 -18.79 -3.33 4.72
C ILE A 23 -17.67 -2.54 5.37
N ILE A 24 -17.37 -2.84 6.63
CA ILE A 24 -16.18 -2.34 7.31
C ILE A 24 -15.16 -3.48 7.36
N PHE A 25 -14.08 -3.33 6.60
CA PHE A 25 -12.98 -4.29 6.56
C PHE A 25 -11.76 -3.70 7.26
N SER A 26 -11.17 -4.45 8.21
CA SER A 26 -9.94 -4.05 8.90
C SER A 26 -8.85 -5.10 8.68
N SER A 27 -7.68 -4.65 8.23
CA SER A 27 -6.51 -5.50 8.04
C SER A 27 -5.24 -4.66 8.08
N HIS A 28 -4.12 -5.28 8.48
CA HIS A 28 -2.79 -4.69 8.39
C HIS A 28 -2.15 -4.91 7.00
N ASN A 29 -2.72 -5.80 6.18
CA ASN A 29 -2.21 -6.08 4.84
C ASN A 29 -2.80 -5.10 3.82
N MET A 30 -1.97 -4.13 3.41
CA MET A 30 -2.42 -3.05 2.53
C MET A 30 -2.71 -3.48 1.09
N LYS A 31 -2.16 -4.62 0.64
CA LYS A 31 -2.53 -5.20 -0.65
C LYS A 31 -4.00 -5.62 -0.65
N ASN A 32 -4.41 -6.34 0.40
CA ASN A 32 -5.78 -6.82 0.53
C ASN A 32 -6.76 -5.67 0.77
N VAL A 33 -6.41 -4.71 1.64
CA VAL A 33 -7.25 -3.52 1.89
C VAL A 33 -7.48 -2.75 0.59
N ALA A 34 -6.43 -2.54 -0.20
CA ALA A 34 -6.54 -1.80 -1.44
C ALA A 34 -7.39 -2.50 -2.51
N GLU A 35 -7.47 -3.82 -2.47
CA GLU A 35 -8.21 -4.60 -3.47
C GLU A 35 -9.74 -4.57 -3.27
N VAL A 36 -10.20 -4.36 -2.03
CA VAL A 36 -11.64 -4.44 -1.70
C VAL A 36 -12.26 -3.11 -1.26
N SER A 37 -11.46 -2.11 -0.87
CA SER A 37 -11.96 -0.90 -0.22
C SER A 37 -12.04 0.28 -1.18
N ASP A 38 -13.14 1.03 -1.12
CA ASP A 38 -13.28 2.32 -1.83
C ASP A 38 -12.62 3.48 -1.06
N GLN A 39 -12.75 3.43 0.26
CA GLN A 39 -12.26 4.43 1.21
C GLN A 39 -11.38 3.73 2.24
N LEU A 40 -10.35 4.43 2.72
CA LEU A 40 -9.46 3.95 3.77
C LEU A 40 -9.46 4.93 4.93
N LEU A 41 -9.59 4.41 6.15
CA LEU A 41 -9.36 5.12 7.40
C LEU A 41 -8.19 4.44 8.12
N MET A 42 -7.13 5.20 8.40
CA MET A 42 -6.00 4.73 9.21
C MET A 42 -6.00 5.45 10.54
N LEU A 43 -5.98 4.69 11.63
CA LEU A 43 -5.83 5.20 12.98
C LEU A 43 -4.46 4.83 13.53
N VAL A 44 -3.80 5.78 14.19
CA VAL A 44 -2.55 5.56 14.93
C VAL A 44 -2.72 6.19 16.31
N ASN A 45 -2.56 5.39 17.37
CA ASN A 45 -2.73 5.82 18.76
C ASN A 45 -4.03 6.59 19.00
N GLY A 46 -5.15 6.09 18.45
CA GLY A 46 -6.48 6.70 18.58
C GLY A 46 -6.71 7.94 17.71
N ASN A 47 -5.73 8.39 16.93
CA ASN A 47 -5.85 9.57 16.07
C ASN A 47 -5.98 9.18 14.61
N GLN A 48 -6.84 9.88 13.87
CA GLN A 48 -6.96 9.74 12.43
C GLN A 48 -5.65 10.20 11.77
N ARG A 49 -4.98 9.28 11.06
CA ARG A 49 -3.77 9.56 10.30
C ARG A 49 -4.04 9.74 8.82
N LEU A 50 -4.94 8.93 8.27
CA LEU A 50 -5.35 8.96 6.85
C LEU A 50 -6.84 8.73 6.73
N TYR A 51 -7.47 9.46 5.81
CA TYR A 51 -8.86 9.25 5.42
C TYR A 51 -9.04 9.68 3.95
N GLY A 52 -9.77 8.88 3.18
CA GLY A 52 -10.16 9.22 1.81
C GLY A 52 -10.13 8.03 0.84
N PRO A 53 -10.25 8.31 -0.48
CA PRO A 53 -10.20 7.29 -1.51
C PRO A 53 -8.88 6.52 -1.50
N ILE A 54 -8.96 5.20 -1.73
CA ILE A 54 -7.77 4.35 -1.71
C ILE A 54 -6.73 4.78 -2.76
N ASP A 55 -7.16 5.22 -3.94
CA ASP A 55 -6.27 5.60 -5.04
C ASP A 55 -5.49 6.88 -4.72
N GLU A 56 -6.11 7.85 -4.08
CA GLU A 56 -5.41 9.06 -3.61
C GLU A 56 -4.39 8.73 -2.53
N ILE A 57 -4.75 7.86 -1.58
CA ILE A 57 -3.85 7.44 -0.52
C ILE A 57 -2.67 6.65 -1.12
N ARG A 58 -2.91 5.77 -2.09
CA ARG A 58 -1.83 5.08 -2.81
C ARG A 58 -0.92 6.04 -3.55
N SER A 59 -1.46 7.06 -4.21
CA SER A 59 -0.64 8.07 -4.91
C SER A 59 0.28 8.83 -3.94
N ARG A 60 -0.22 9.19 -2.75
CA ARG A 60 0.55 9.92 -1.73
C ARG A 60 1.63 9.08 -1.03
N PHE A 61 1.45 7.76 -0.95
CA PHE A 61 2.34 6.85 -0.21
C PHE A 61 3.09 5.84 -1.06
N GLY A 62 2.79 5.77 -2.36
CA GLY A 62 3.50 4.96 -3.33
C GLY A 62 4.92 5.51 -3.47
N LYS A 63 5.83 5.05 -2.61
CA LYS A 63 7.26 5.28 -2.81
C LYS A 63 7.61 4.68 -4.16
N THR A 64 7.90 5.52 -5.15
CA THR A 64 8.48 5.08 -6.41
C THR A 64 9.79 4.39 -6.08
N LYS A 65 9.81 3.06 -6.15
CA LYS A 65 11.04 2.29 -6.03
C LYS A 65 11.66 2.26 -7.41
N ILE A 66 12.75 2.99 -7.57
CA ILE A 66 13.56 2.96 -8.79
C ILE A 66 14.66 1.93 -8.57
N TYR A 67 14.70 0.92 -9.44
CA TYR A 67 15.79 -0.04 -9.49
C TYR A 67 16.74 0.41 -10.60
N LEU A 68 18.02 0.56 -10.26
CA LEU A 68 19.08 0.91 -11.20
C LEU A 68 19.95 -0.33 -11.37
N GLU A 69 20.07 -0.81 -12.61
CA GLU A 69 20.95 -1.92 -12.98
C GLU A 69 21.90 -1.43 -14.07
N GLY A 70 23.21 -1.61 -13.87
CA GLY A 70 24.26 -1.12 -14.76
C GLY A 70 25.66 -1.42 -14.23
N VAL A 71 26.67 -1.25 -15.09
CA VAL A 71 28.08 -1.29 -14.66
C VAL A 71 28.42 0.09 -14.09
N PHE A 72 28.59 0.13 -12.77
CA PHE A 72 28.89 1.35 -12.02
C PHE A 72 30.37 1.41 -11.69
N ASP A 73 31.22 1.68 -12.69
CA ASP A 73 32.63 1.90 -12.42
C ASP A 73 32.80 3.25 -11.69
N ASN A 74 33.26 3.19 -10.43
CA ASN A 74 33.51 4.35 -9.56
C ASN A 74 32.31 5.28 -9.30
N LEU A 75 31.09 4.76 -9.19
CA LEU A 75 29.94 5.61 -8.84
C LEU A 75 30.04 6.09 -7.39
N LEU A 76 30.45 7.34 -7.20
CA LEU A 76 30.30 8.07 -5.95
C LEU A 76 28.81 8.42 -5.80
N ILE A 77 28.07 7.60 -5.05
CA ILE A 77 26.62 7.80 -4.77
C ILE A 77 26.35 9.21 -4.20
N GLU A 78 27.37 9.84 -3.62
CA GLU A 78 27.38 11.21 -3.09
C GLU A 78 27.16 12.31 -4.14
N GLU A 79 27.39 12.03 -5.43
CA GLU A 79 27.24 13.01 -6.52
C GLU A 79 25.82 13.07 -7.11
N LEU A 80 24.92 12.16 -6.70
CA LEU A 80 23.55 12.12 -7.22
C LEU A 80 22.63 13.06 -6.42
N PRO A 81 22.19 14.20 -7.00
CA PRO A 81 21.34 15.15 -6.29
C PRO A 81 20.00 14.50 -5.91
N GLY A 82 19.68 14.52 -4.62
CA GLY A 82 18.43 13.99 -4.08
C GLY A 82 18.48 12.54 -3.60
N MET A 83 19.65 11.87 -3.61
CA MET A 83 19.79 10.57 -2.97
C MET A 83 20.09 10.67 -1.47
N ILE A 84 19.47 9.78 -0.68
CA ILE A 84 19.78 9.57 0.73
C ILE A 84 20.15 8.09 0.87
N ILE A 85 21.36 7.82 1.38
CA ILE A 85 21.79 6.46 1.70
C ILE A 85 21.02 6.00 2.94
N ILE A 86 20.20 4.97 2.78
CA ILE A 86 19.52 4.32 3.91
C ILE A 86 20.30 3.04 4.21
N PRO A 87 21.04 2.95 5.33
CA PRO A 87 21.75 1.74 5.69
C PRO A 87 20.76 0.59 5.87
N ALA A 88 21.07 -0.55 5.26
CA ALA A 88 20.30 -1.78 5.47
C ALA A 88 20.44 -2.20 6.95
N LYS A 89 19.31 -2.55 7.57
CA LYS A 89 19.27 -3.08 8.94
C LYS A 89 19.59 -4.57 8.94
#